data_AF-A0A1I1D413-F1
#
_entry.id   AF-A0A1I1D413-F1
#
_cell.length_a   1.000
_cell.length_b   1.000
_cell.length_c   1.000
_cell.angle_alpha   90.00
_cell.angle_beta   90.00
_cell.angle_gamma   90.00
#
_symmetry.space_group_name_H-M   'P 1'
#
loop_
_entity.id
_entity.type
_entity.pdbx_description
1 polymer ?
#
loop_
_entity_poly.entity_id
_entity_poly.type
_entity_poly.pdbx_seq_one_letter_code
_entity_poly.pdbx_strand_id
1 'polypeptide(L)'
;MKSSLFLLAAQFDGRMLLSLDEVCDAIGIQKQTAYNRMSAGTFPIPMRKEGRNLVGDIRDVSDYLDEQRAAARANYQRMKRALATA
;
A
#
# COMPACT_ATOMS: atom_id res chain seq x y z
N MET A 1 11.70 9.55 -8.56
CA MET A 1 10.31 9.16 -8.88
C MET A 1 9.41 10.00 -7.97
N LYS A 2 8.28 10.54 -8.45
CA LYS A 2 7.34 11.23 -7.53
C LYS A 2 6.73 10.15 -6.62
N SER A 3 6.95 10.26 -5.32
CA SER A 3 6.45 9.30 -4.33
C SER A 3 4.93 9.40 -4.21
N SER A 4 4.28 8.27 -3.96
CA SER A 4 2.85 8.20 -3.64
C SER A 4 2.49 8.95 -2.34
N LEU A 5 3.49 9.25 -1.49
CA LEU A 5 3.30 9.96 -0.22
C LEU A 5 2.57 11.29 -0.38
N PHE A 6 2.90 12.08 -1.40
CA PHE A 6 2.26 13.38 -1.63
C PHE A 6 0.76 13.23 -1.88
N LEU A 7 0.35 12.20 -2.61
CA LEU A 7 -1.06 11.94 -2.91
C LEU A 7 -1.81 11.46 -1.66
N LEU A 8 -1.21 10.54 -0.90
CA LEU A 8 -1.80 10.09 0.37
C LEU A 8 -1.92 11.22 1.37
N ALA A 9 -0.89 12.06 1.51
CA ALA A 9 -0.91 13.19 2.43
C ALA A 9 -2.03 14.18 2.06
N ALA A 10 -2.27 14.42 0.77
CA ALA A 10 -3.40 15.23 0.33
C ALA A 10 -4.75 14.55 0.60
N GLN A 11 -4.85 13.23 0.47
CA GLN A 11 -6.07 12.47 0.71
C GLN A 11 -6.46 12.41 2.19
N PHE A 12 -5.49 12.36 3.09
CA PHE A 12 -5.70 12.15 4.53
C PHE A 12 -5.34 13.38 5.37
N ASP A 13 -5.47 14.57 4.80
CA ASP A 13 -5.30 15.87 5.50
C ASP A 13 -3.94 16.04 6.19
N GLY A 14 -2.88 15.51 5.59
CA GLY A 14 -1.51 15.59 6.11
C GLY A 14 -1.26 14.77 7.37
N ARG A 15 -2.18 13.88 7.77
CA ARG A 15 -1.99 13.02 8.95
C ARG A 15 -0.89 11.99 8.70
N MET A 16 -0.02 11.84 9.70
CA MET A 16 1.08 10.88 9.67
C MET A 16 0.63 9.43 9.90
N LEU A 17 -0.46 9.26 10.65
CA LEU A 17 -0.95 7.96 11.08
C LEU A 17 -2.34 7.72 10.52
N LEU A 18 -2.49 6.57 9.88
CA LEU A 18 -3.74 6.11 9.31
C LEU A 18 -4.27 4.94 10.13
N SER A 19 -5.57 4.93 10.36
CA SER A 19 -6.27 3.77 10.90
C SER A 19 -6.21 2.59 9.94
N LEU A 20 -6.47 1.38 10.42
CA LEU A 20 -6.56 0.20 9.56
C LEU A 20 -7.57 0.38 8.41
N ASP A 21 -8.70 1.05 8.65
CA ASP A 21 -9.71 1.30 7.61
C ASP A 21 -9.14 2.19 6.51
N GLU A 22 -8.47 3.28 6.87
CA GLU A 22 -7.85 4.21 5.92
C GLU A 22 -6.70 3.55 5.15
N VAL A 23 -5.90 2.69 5.81
CA VAL A 23 -4.88 1.90 5.12
C VAL A 23 -5.52 0.95 4.11
N CYS A 24 -6.62 0.28 4.48
CA CYS A 24 -7.35 -0.62 3.60
C CYS A 24 -7.93 0.11 2.38
N ASP A 25 -8.52 1.29 2.62
CA ASP A 25 -9.05 2.16 1.57
C ASP A 25 -7.94 2.63 0.63
N ALA A 26 -6.77 3.00 1.17
CA ALA A 26 -5.62 3.43 0.37
C ALA A 26 -5.07 2.34 -0.55
N ILE A 27 -5.03 1.08 -0.08
CA ILE A 27 -4.47 -0.06 -0.85
C ILE A 27 -5.54 -0.89 -1.58
N GLY A 28 -6.81 -0.54 -1.43
CA GLY A 28 -7.93 -1.18 -2.14
C GLY A 28 -8.23 -2.61 -1.71
N ILE A 29 -8.10 -2.94 -0.42
CA ILE A 29 -8.49 -4.26 0.11
C ILE A 29 -9.58 -4.14 1.18
N GLN A 30 -10.36 -5.20 1.39
CA GLN A 30 -11.35 -5.23 2.46
C GLN A 30 -10.68 -5.41 3.83
N LYS A 31 -11.25 -4.78 4.87
CA LYS A 31 -10.78 -4.89 6.25
C LYS A 31 -10.66 -6.34 6.73
N GLN A 32 -11.61 -7.20 6.37
CA GLN A 32 -11.55 -8.63 6.71
C GLN A 32 -10.33 -9.32 6.08
N THR A 33 -10.00 -9.00 4.83
CA THR A 33 -8.80 -9.49 4.17
C THR A 33 -7.54 -9.01 4.88
N ALA A 34 -7.52 -7.76 5.34
CA ALA A 34 -6.41 -7.23 6.13
C ALA A 34 -6.23 -7.99 7.44
N TYR A 35 -7.30 -8.22 8.21
CA TYR A 35 -7.25 -9.03 9.43
C TYR A 35 -6.74 -10.46 9.17
N ASN A 36 -7.24 -11.11 8.12
CA ASN A 36 -6.78 -12.45 7.74
C ASN A 36 -5.28 -12.46 7.42
N ARG A 37 -4.80 -11.49 6.63
CA ARG A 37 -3.36 -11.36 6.31
C ARG A 37 -2.52 -11.05 7.53
N MET A 38 -3.00 -10.19 8.43
CA MET A 38 -2.30 -9.88 9.68
C MET A 38 -2.20 -11.09 10.58
N SER A 39 -3.29 -11.84 10.76
CA SER A 39 -3.30 -13.09 11.52
C SER A 39 -2.38 -14.14 10.90
N ALA A 40 -2.20 -14.13 9.57
CA ALA A 40 -1.28 -14.99 8.86
C ALA A 40 0.17 -14.46 8.81
N GLY A 41 0.46 -13.27 9.37
CA GLY A 41 1.77 -12.64 9.29
C GLY A 41 2.19 -12.19 7.88
N THR A 42 1.24 -12.07 6.95
CA THR A 42 1.48 -11.74 5.52
C THR A 42 0.96 -10.36 5.14
N PHE A 43 0.54 -9.55 6.12
CA PHE A 43 0.11 -8.18 5.84
C PHE A 43 1.33 -7.34 5.41
N PRO A 44 1.27 -6.65 4.26
CA PRO A 44 2.49 -6.13 3.62
C PRO A 44 2.98 -4.81 4.21
N ILE A 45 2.17 -4.12 5.02
CA ILE A 45 2.52 -2.81 5.60
C ILE A 45 2.68 -2.97 7.11
N PRO A 46 3.77 -2.49 7.73
CA PRO A 46 3.92 -2.48 9.17
C PRO A 46 2.76 -1.76 9.86
N MET A 47 2.11 -2.47 10.79
CA MET A 47 1.05 -1.91 11.63
C MET A 47 1.45 -2.03 13.10
N ARG A 48 1.10 -1.02 13.90
CA ARG A 48 1.31 -1.04 15.34
C ARG A 48 0.02 -0.74 16.10
N LYS A 49 -0.04 -1.16 17.36
CA LYS A 49 -1.14 -0.79 18.26
C LYS A 49 -0.87 0.57 18.88
N GLU A 50 -1.90 1.41 18.89
CA GLU A 50 -1.93 2.69 19.57
C GLU A 50 -3.21 2.76 20.40
N GLY A 51 -3.08 2.46 21.70
CA GLY A 51 -4.22 2.20 22.57
C GLY A 51 -5.03 0.99 22.10
N ARG A 52 -6.31 1.22 21.73
CA ARG A 52 -7.21 0.19 21.19
C ARG A 52 -7.18 0.10 19.66
N ASN A 53 -6.51 1.05 19.00
CA ASN A 53 -6.52 1.17 17.55
C ASN A 53 -5.29 0.51 16.95
N LEU A 54 -5.44 0.06 15.71
CA LEU A 54 -4.33 -0.37 14.88
C LEU A 54 -4.05 0.72 13.84
N VAL A 55 -2.80 1.17 13.78
CA VAL A 55 -2.38 2.30 12.94
C VAL A 55 -1.17 1.93 12.10
N GLY A 56 -1.11 2.49 10.89
CA GLY A 56 0.03 2.44 9.97
C GLY A 56 0.59 3.84 9.71
N ASP A 57 1.90 3.94 9.50
CA ASP A 57 2.51 5.20 9.09
C ASP A 57 2.24 5.45 7.60
N ILE A 58 1.84 6.66 7.24
CA ILE A 58 1.53 7.03 5.86
C ILE A 58 2.72 6.84 4.91
N ARG A 59 3.95 6.92 5.42
CA ARG A 59 5.18 6.69 4.65
C ARG A 59 5.30 5.23 4.23
N ASP A 60 5.06 4.29 5.16
CA ASP A 60 5.10 2.86 4.86
C ASP A 60 4.00 2.45 3.87
N VAL A 61 2.81 3.05 4.00
CA VAL A 61 1.71 2.86 3.03
C VAL A 61 2.14 3.38 1.65
N SER A 62 2.83 4.52 1.60
CA SER A 62 3.31 5.09 0.34
C SER A 62 4.39 4.25 -0.32
N ASP A 63 5.31 3.69 0.47
CA ASP A 63 6.37 2.83 -0.01
C ASP A 63 5.79 1.56 -0.63
N TYR A 64 4.82 0.93 0.03
CA TYR A 64 4.09 -0.22 -0.53
C TYR A 64 3.43 0.10 -1.88
N LEU A 65 2.75 1.24 -2.00
CA LEU A 65 2.10 1.63 -3.26
C LEU A 65 3.12 1.91 -4.37
N ASP A 66 4.24 2.54 -4.04
CA ASP A 66 5.32 2.82 -4.99
C ASP A 66 5.99 1.52 -5.47
N GLU A 67 6.18 0.54 -4.58
CA GLU A 67 6.66 -0.81 -4.93
C GLU A 67 5.69 -1.54 -5.86
N GLN A 68 4.39 -1.55 -5.54
CA GLN A 68 3.37 -2.19 -6.38
C GLN A 68 3.32 -1.55 -7.78
N ARG A 69 3.42 -0.22 -7.86
CA ARG A 69 3.47 0.51 -9.12
C ARG A 69 4.72 0.15 -9.92
N ALA A 70 5.88 0.05 -9.27
CA ALA A 70 7.13 -0.34 -9.93
C ALA A 70 7.05 -1.77 -10.48
N ALA A 71 6.54 -2.72 -9.69
CA ALA A 71 6.32 -4.11 -10.10
C ALA A 71 5.37 -4.21 -11.30
N ALA A 72 4.23 -3.50 -11.26
CA ALA A 72 3.27 -3.46 -12.36
C ALA A 72 3.91 -2.92 -13.65
N ARG A 73 4.70 -1.85 -13.56
CA ARG A 73 5.45 -1.30 -14.71
C ARG A 73 6.46 -2.29 -15.27
N ALA A 74 7.23 -2.95 -14.41
CA ALA A 74 8.21 -3.95 -14.85
C ALA A 74 7.54 -5.11 -15.59
N ASN A 75 6.42 -5.62 -15.06
CA ASN A 75 5.63 -6.68 -15.70
C ASN A 75 5.09 -6.24 -17.06
N TYR A 76 4.52 -5.03 -17.15
CA TYR A 76 4.03 -4.48 -18.42
C TYR A 76 5.16 -4.38 -19.47
N GLN A 77 6.35 -3.91 -19.09
CA GLN A 77 7.48 -3.82 -20.00
C GLN A 77 7.98 -5.20 -20.46
N ARG A 78 8.00 -6.21 -19.56
CA ARG A 78 8.32 -7.60 -19.93
C ARG A 78 7.34 -8.13 -20.97
N MET A 79 6.03 -7.97 -20.74
CA MET A 79 4.98 -8.40 -21.67
C MET A 79 5.11 -7.71 -23.03
N LYS A 80 5.29 -6.38 -23.04
CA LYS A 80 5.45 -5.60 -24.26
C LYS A 80 6.64 -6.06 -25.09
N ARG A 81 7.77 -6.37 -24.45
CA ARG A 81 8.96 -6.89 -25.13
C ARG A 81 8.73 -8.28 -25.72
N ALA A 82 8.13 -9.20 -24.95
CA ALA A 82 7.83 -10.54 -25.42
C ALA A 82 6.97 -10.52 -26.70
N LEU A 83 5.95 -9.67 -26.73
CA LEU A 83 5.07 -9.47 -27.89
C LEU A 83 5.74 -8.83 -29.10
N ALA A 84 6.83 -8.07 -28.92
CA ALA A 84 7.55 -7.45 -30.03
C ALA A 84 8.57 -8.39 -30.69
N THR A 85 8.92 -9.50 -30.04
CA THR A 85 9.84 -10.54 -30.53
C THR A 85 9.13 -11.77 -31.08
N ALA A 86 7.80 -11.85 -30.97
CA ALA A 86 6.96 -12.92 -31.51
C ALA A 86 6.33 -12.48 -32.83
#